data_AF-X0I9Z6-F1
#
_entry.id   AF-X0I9Z6-F1
#
_cell.length_a   1.000
_cell.length_b   1.000
_cell.length_c   1.000
_cell.angle_alpha   90.00
_cell.angle_beta   90.00
_cell.angle_gamma   90.00
#
_symmetry.space_group_name_H-M   'P 1'
#
loop_
_entity.id
_entity.type
_entity.pdbx_description
1 polymer ?
#
loop_
_entity_poly.entity_id
_entity_poly.type
_entity_poly.pdbx_seq_one_letter_code
_entity_poly.pdbx_strand_id
1 'polypeptide(L)'
;MGMSEAAWNHEVHFPLLCLALRNRSKGAFQRLVNVKSCSSASIIPDYRIRFAPDKKIDFCVYLDPHHDPNDTNIASTVDAVRAHLPGLSINPTDDLSLLSNPIAIPIETKRPGEGLDTANLQVATFLTAHLTLLQRLLDAGASVPVQDGEKAPSVDDLGFLPGLIVQGNTWNFIAASRQDSRIVIWSETSLGSTGDIFGIYQIVASLQLLRQWIGTTYWPWLRRVTQRAATAAQLRDGPAG
;
A
#
# COMPACT_ATOMS: atom_id res chain seq x y z
N MET A 1 -12.26 16.05 24.83
CA MET A 1 -10.78 16.03 24.92
C MET A 1 -10.21 16.68 23.67
N GLY A 2 -9.32 17.66 23.82
CA GLY A 2 -8.91 18.62 22.77
C GLY A 2 -7.47 18.46 22.27
N MET A 3 -7.02 17.23 21.98
CA MET A 3 -5.73 17.01 21.32
C MET A 3 -5.84 17.26 19.82
N SER A 4 -4.79 17.83 19.22
CA SER A 4 -4.70 17.98 17.77
C SER A 4 -4.53 16.62 17.08
N GLU A 5 -4.90 16.53 15.80
CA GLU A 5 -4.67 15.34 14.98
C GLU A 5 -3.19 14.93 14.94
N ALA A 6 -2.29 15.92 14.83
CA ALA A 6 -0.85 15.69 14.87
C ALA A 6 -0.38 15.07 16.21
N ALA A 7 -0.94 15.51 17.34
CA ALA A 7 -0.62 14.93 18.64
C ALA A 7 -1.10 13.48 18.75
N TRP A 8 -2.33 13.19 18.31
CA TRP A 8 -2.85 11.80 18.21
C TRP A 8 -1.96 10.92 17.34
N ASN A 9 -1.58 11.44 16.17
CA ASN A 9 -0.72 10.76 15.21
C ASN A 9 0.64 10.40 15.81
N HIS A 10 1.25 11.32 16.56
CA HIS A 10 2.55 11.12 17.17
C HIS A 10 2.51 10.24 18.43
N GLU A 11 1.55 10.45 19.31
CA GLU A 11 1.54 9.87 20.66
C GLU A 11 0.81 8.53 20.74
N VAL A 12 -0.14 8.28 19.82
CA VAL A 12 -1.01 7.09 19.88
C VAL A 12 -0.91 6.25 18.61
N HIS A 13 -1.20 6.84 17.45
CA HIS A 13 -1.37 6.07 16.21
C HIS A 13 -0.05 5.48 15.72
N PHE A 14 1.00 6.31 15.60
CA PHE A 14 2.29 5.85 15.10
C PHE A 14 2.98 4.82 16.02
N PRO A 15 3.01 5.00 17.37
CA PRO A 15 3.53 3.97 18.27
C PRO A 15 2.78 2.64 18.16
N LEU A 16 1.45 2.66 18.07
CA LEU A 16 0.66 1.43 17.96
C LEU A 16 0.88 0.71 16.63
N LEU A 17 0.93 1.46 15.51
CA LEU A 17 1.31 0.92 14.21
C LEU A 17 2.70 0.27 14.25
N CYS A 18 3.66 0.94 14.89
CA CYS A 18 5.01 0.40 15.06
C CYS A 18 4.99 -0.89 15.87
N LEU A 19 4.28 -0.93 16.99
CA LEU A 19 4.16 -2.11 17.85
C LEU A 19 3.60 -3.32 17.09
N ALA A 20 2.53 -3.13 16.31
CA ALA A 20 1.86 -4.22 15.63
C ALA A 20 2.60 -4.69 14.37
N LEU A 21 3.16 -3.77 13.58
CA LEU A 21 3.67 -4.06 12.24
C LEU A 21 5.18 -4.28 12.17
N ARG A 22 5.97 -3.72 13.10
CA ARG A 22 7.42 -3.89 13.09
C ARG A 22 7.80 -5.11 13.93
N ASN A 23 8.39 -6.13 13.29
CA ASN A 23 8.87 -7.29 14.03
C ASN A 23 9.96 -6.90 15.03
N ARG A 24 9.82 -7.32 16.30
CA ARG A 24 10.76 -6.99 17.37
C ARG A 24 12.11 -7.71 17.23
N SER A 25 12.15 -8.81 16.48
CA SER A 25 13.37 -9.64 16.33
C SER A 25 14.40 -9.11 15.33
N LYS A 26 14.03 -8.15 14.47
CA LYS A 26 14.96 -7.52 13.51
C LYS A 26 15.29 -6.11 13.98
N GLY A 27 16.57 -5.73 13.90
CA GLY A 27 17.06 -4.39 14.24
C GLY A 27 16.17 -3.30 13.64
N ALA A 28 16.10 -2.14 14.30
CA ALA A 28 15.39 -0.98 13.76
C ALA A 28 15.85 -0.79 12.31
N PHE A 29 14.92 -0.79 11.35
CA PHE A 29 15.14 -0.58 9.91
C PHE A 29 15.60 -1.76 9.05
N GLN A 30 15.95 -2.93 9.60
CA GLN A 30 16.30 -4.11 8.77
C GLN A 30 15.10 -5.03 8.54
N ARG A 31 14.03 -4.50 7.93
CA ARG A 31 12.79 -5.27 7.76
C ARG A 31 12.07 -4.89 6.48
N LEU A 32 11.43 -5.90 5.89
CA LEU A 32 10.61 -5.74 4.70
C LEU A 32 9.39 -4.85 4.97
N VAL A 33 8.62 -5.07 6.06
CA VAL A 33 7.40 -4.30 6.35
C VAL A 33 7.68 -3.18 7.34
N ASN A 34 7.37 -1.94 6.94
CA ASN A 34 7.58 -0.72 7.74
C ASN A 34 6.35 0.19 7.72
N VAL A 35 6.40 1.23 8.55
CA VAL A 35 5.36 2.27 8.66
C VAL A 35 6.03 3.63 8.69
N LYS A 36 5.45 4.62 8.01
CA LYS A 36 5.89 6.02 8.06
C LYS A 36 4.71 6.98 7.85
N SER A 37 4.94 8.24 8.18
CA SER A 37 4.06 9.34 7.75
C SER A 37 4.37 9.74 6.30
N CYS A 38 3.34 10.16 5.57
CA CYS A 38 3.42 10.59 4.16
C CYS A 38 2.38 11.69 3.83
N SER A 39 2.03 12.54 4.81
CA SER A 39 0.95 13.54 4.72
C SER A 39 1.15 14.65 3.68
N SER A 40 2.35 14.77 3.10
CA SER A 40 2.66 15.77 2.07
C SER A 40 2.49 15.27 0.64
N ALA A 41 2.41 13.97 0.42
CA ALA A 41 2.48 13.38 -0.91
C ALA A 41 1.13 13.37 -1.64
N SER A 42 1.16 13.66 -2.93
CA SER A 42 -0.03 13.76 -3.79
C SER A 42 -0.13 12.55 -4.70
N ILE A 43 -1.33 12.26 -5.20
CA ILE A 43 -1.50 11.19 -6.20
C ILE A 43 -1.00 11.72 -7.54
N ILE A 44 -0.15 10.93 -8.21
CA ILE A 44 0.39 11.27 -9.53
C ILE A 44 -0.79 11.38 -10.52
N PRO A 45 -0.86 12.45 -11.33
CA PRO A 45 -2.02 12.72 -12.21
C PRO A 45 -2.43 11.55 -13.11
N ASP A 46 -1.48 10.76 -13.60
CA ASP A 46 -1.70 9.55 -14.42
C ASP A 46 -2.57 8.48 -13.76
N TYR A 47 -2.58 8.42 -12.42
CA TYR A 47 -3.35 7.44 -11.65
C TYR A 47 -4.62 8.04 -11.03
N ARG A 48 -4.84 9.35 -11.22
CA ARG A 48 -5.99 10.03 -10.64
C ARG A 48 -7.18 9.97 -11.58
N ILE A 49 -8.35 9.69 -11.03
CA ILE A 49 -9.62 9.88 -11.77
C ILE A 49 -9.73 11.35 -12.15
N ARG A 50 -10.04 11.65 -13.41
CA ARG A 50 -10.18 13.04 -13.89
C ARG A 50 -11.14 13.81 -12.98
N PHE A 51 -10.72 15.02 -12.57
CA PHE A 51 -11.45 15.92 -11.67
C PHE A 51 -11.62 15.45 -10.22
N ALA A 52 -11.07 14.29 -9.83
CA ALA A 52 -11.00 13.93 -8.42
C ALA A 52 -10.08 14.92 -7.67
N PRO A 53 -10.45 15.34 -6.44
CA PRO A 53 -9.62 16.23 -5.65
C PRO A 53 -8.25 15.60 -5.38
N ASP A 54 -7.22 16.44 -5.27
CA ASP A 54 -5.93 15.97 -4.78
C ASP A 54 -6.06 15.63 -3.30
N LYS A 55 -5.87 14.35 -2.97
CA LYS A 55 -6.08 13.80 -1.64
C LYS A 55 -4.82 13.08 -1.20
N LYS A 56 -4.40 13.39 0.03
CA LYS A 56 -3.22 12.86 0.68
C LYS A 56 -3.64 11.85 1.73
N ILE A 57 -2.69 10.99 2.11
CA ILE A 57 -2.81 10.02 3.20
C ILE A 57 -1.80 10.36 4.30
N ASP A 58 -2.20 10.22 5.57
CA ASP A 58 -1.34 10.63 6.69
C ASP A 58 -0.20 9.66 6.97
N PHE A 59 -0.47 8.35 6.86
CA PHE A 59 0.51 7.28 7.01
C PHE A 59 0.38 6.23 5.92
N CYS A 60 1.41 5.42 5.80
CA CYS A 60 1.36 4.20 5.01
C CYS A 60 2.14 3.06 5.67
N VAL A 61 1.68 1.84 5.41
CA VAL A 61 2.48 0.63 5.54
C VAL A 61 3.17 0.40 4.21
N TYR A 62 4.50 0.34 4.21
CA TYR A 62 5.31 0.20 3.01
C TYR A 62 6.29 -0.97 3.11
N LEU A 63 6.77 -1.39 1.95
CA LEU A 63 7.70 -2.47 1.75
C LEU A 63 9.09 -1.93 1.41
N ASP A 64 10.12 -2.50 2.03
CA ASP A 64 11.51 -2.23 1.74
C ASP A 64 12.14 -3.41 0.98
N PRO A 65 12.25 -3.31 -0.37
CA PRO A 65 12.81 -4.36 -1.20
C PRO A 65 14.24 -4.76 -0.83
N HIS A 66 15.04 -3.88 -0.21
CA HIS A 66 16.40 -4.21 0.22
C HIS A 66 16.44 -5.25 1.36
N HIS A 67 15.32 -5.43 2.05
CA HIS A 67 15.19 -6.33 3.19
C HIS A 67 14.28 -7.53 2.90
N ASP A 68 14.07 -7.83 1.62
CA ASP A 68 13.40 -9.05 1.18
C ASP A 68 14.24 -10.30 1.54
N PRO A 69 13.72 -11.26 2.31
CA PRO A 69 14.46 -12.46 2.67
C PRO A 69 14.64 -13.46 1.51
N ASN A 70 13.87 -13.31 0.43
CA ASN A 70 13.74 -14.33 -0.62
C ASN A 70 14.33 -13.90 -1.96
N ASP A 71 14.66 -12.62 -2.15
CA ASP A 71 15.23 -12.10 -3.40
C ASP A 71 16.10 -10.87 -3.10
N THR A 72 17.42 -11.00 -3.21
CA THR A 72 18.36 -9.90 -2.95
C THR A 72 18.42 -8.88 -4.09
N ASN A 73 17.92 -9.23 -5.28
CA ASN A 73 17.96 -8.39 -6.49
C ASN A 73 16.64 -7.65 -6.73
N ILE A 74 15.61 -7.89 -5.92
CA ILE A 74 14.31 -7.25 -6.12
C ILE A 74 14.37 -5.72 -6.01
N ALA A 75 15.27 -5.17 -5.19
CA ALA A 75 15.45 -3.72 -5.09
C ALA A 75 15.89 -3.09 -6.42
N SER A 76 16.90 -3.66 -7.09
CA SER A 76 17.34 -3.16 -8.40
C SER A 76 16.28 -3.40 -9.48
N THR A 77 15.52 -4.48 -9.36
CA THR A 77 14.37 -4.77 -10.24
C THR A 77 13.28 -3.70 -10.09
N VAL A 78 12.94 -3.31 -8.86
CA VAL A 78 12.01 -2.20 -8.57
C VAL A 78 12.52 -0.90 -9.18
N ASP A 79 13.81 -0.60 -9.03
CA ASP A 79 14.42 0.61 -9.60
C ASP A 79 14.35 0.64 -11.14
N ALA A 80 14.61 -0.49 -11.79
CA ALA A 80 14.51 -0.60 -13.25
C ALA A 80 13.06 -0.42 -13.75
N VAL A 81 12.08 -0.98 -13.03
CA VAL A 81 10.67 -0.86 -13.41
C VAL A 81 10.15 0.56 -13.19
N ARG A 82 10.38 1.14 -12.01
CA ARG A 82 9.86 2.48 -11.69
C ARG A 82 10.39 3.57 -12.63
N ALA A 83 11.58 3.39 -13.19
CA ALA A 83 12.16 4.32 -14.17
C ALA A 83 11.29 4.52 -15.42
N HIS A 84 10.38 3.58 -15.69
CA HIS A 84 9.44 3.61 -16.82
C HIS A 84 8.01 3.96 -16.39
N LEU A 85 7.78 4.23 -15.11
CA LEU A 85 6.46 4.60 -14.57
C LEU A 85 6.36 6.13 -14.37
N PRO A 86 5.14 6.69 -14.45
CA PRO A 86 4.87 8.06 -14.04
C PRO A 86 5.50 8.42 -12.70
N GLY A 87 6.10 9.61 -12.63
CA GLY A 87 6.73 10.14 -11.41
C GLY A 87 7.95 9.35 -10.93
N LEU A 88 8.48 8.42 -11.73
CA LEU A 88 9.60 7.53 -11.36
C LEU A 88 9.30 6.73 -10.08
N SER A 89 8.03 6.45 -9.85
CA SER A 89 7.51 5.90 -8.59
C SER A 89 6.93 4.52 -8.79
N ILE A 90 7.26 3.58 -7.89
CA ILE A 90 6.58 2.29 -7.76
C ILE A 90 5.26 2.41 -6.99
N ASN A 91 4.80 3.64 -6.74
CA ASN A 91 3.61 3.97 -5.99
C ASN A 91 2.70 4.92 -6.79
N PRO A 92 1.40 5.01 -6.45
CA PRO A 92 0.51 5.96 -7.11
C PRO A 92 0.77 7.42 -6.68
N THR A 93 1.80 7.67 -5.87
CA THR A 93 2.13 8.95 -5.26
C THR A 93 3.56 9.38 -5.57
N ASP A 94 3.79 10.70 -5.53
CA ASP A 94 5.06 11.38 -5.79
C ASP A 94 5.94 11.57 -4.54
N ASP A 95 5.66 10.86 -3.43
CA ASP A 95 6.50 10.87 -2.24
C ASP A 95 7.93 10.42 -2.58
N LEU A 96 8.86 11.38 -2.59
CA LEU A 96 10.28 11.16 -2.93
C LEU A 96 10.93 10.07 -2.07
N SER A 97 10.47 9.92 -0.84
CA SER A 97 11.01 8.95 0.13
C SER A 97 10.30 7.60 0.08
N LEU A 98 9.42 7.39 -0.90
CA LEU A 98 8.75 6.11 -1.18
C LEU A 98 8.89 5.66 -2.64
N LEU A 99 9.59 6.39 -3.51
CA LEU A 99 9.63 6.08 -4.94
C LEU A 99 10.07 4.63 -5.26
N SER A 100 10.94 4.01 -4.44
CA SER A 100 11.36 2.59 -4.57
C SER A 100 10.73 1.66 -3.53
N ASN A 101 9.82 2.15 -2.69
CA ASN A 101 9.30 1.43 -1.54
C ASN A 101 7.79 1.25 -1.66
N PRO A 102 7.30 0.11 -2.20
CA PRO A 102 5.88 -0.06 -2.49
C PRO A 102 5.00 0.09 -1.24
N ILE A 103 3.94 0.88 -1.35
CA ILE A 103 2.91 1.03 -0.34
C ILE A 103 2.00 -0.20 -0.42
N ALA A 104 1.70 -0.80 0.73
CA ALA A 104 0.76 -1.90 0.84
C ALA A 104 -0.58 -1.44 1.43
N ILE A 105 -0.55 -0.51 2.39
CA ILE A 105 -1.75 -0.05 3.10
C ILE A 105 -1.69 1.47 3.27
N PRO A 106 -2.55 2.26 2.60
CA PRO A 106 -2.76 3.67 2.94
C PRO A 106 -3.54 3.81 4.25
N ILE A 107 -3.22 4.85 5.02
CA ILE A 107 -3.87 5.14 6.30
C ILE A 107 -4.21 6.63 6.36
N GLU A 108 -5.49 6.92 6.58
CA GLU A 108 -5.95 8.29 6.82
C GLU A 108 -6.33 8.46 8.29
N THR A 109 -6.02 9.62 8.85
CA THR A 109 -6.40 9.97 10.20
C THR A 109 -7.34 11.17 10.24
N LYS A 110 -8.18 11.20 11.26
CA LYS A 110 -9.10 12.32 11.54
C LYS A 110 -9.21 12.53 13.04
N ARG A 111 -9.60 13.76 13.38
CA ARG A 111 -10.01 14.11 14.74
C ARG A 111 -11.28 13.35 15.15
N PRO A 112 -11.47 13.10 16.46
CA PRO A 112 -12.70 12.53 16.97
C PRO A 112 -13.94 13.31 16.49
N GLY A 113 -14.95 12.59 15.96
CA GLY A 113 -16.25 13.16 15.61
C GLY A 113 -16.31 13.92 14.28
N GLU A 114 -15.21 14.05 13.53
CA GLU A 114 -15.18 14.81 12.27
C GLU A 114 -14.65 13.97 11.09
N GLY A 115 -15.20 14.22 9.90
CA GLY A 115 -14.52 13.90 8.64
C GLY A 115 -14.46 12.43 8.22
N LEU A 116 -15.29 11.54 8.79
CA LEU A 116 -15.28 10.11 8.43
C LEU A 116 -15.58 9.89 6.94
N ASP A 117 -16.61 10.52 6.38
CA ASP A 117 -16.93 10.43 4.94
C ASP A 117 -15.80 10.98 4.07
N THR A 118 -15.13 12.03 4.54
CA THR A 118 -13.98 12.61 3.84
C THR A 118 -12.79 11.64 3.88
N ALA A 119 -12.54 10.99 5.02
CA ALA A 119 -11.50 9.99 5.15
C ALA A 119 -11.77 8.75 4.29
N ASN A 120 -13.03 8.27 4.28
CA ASN A 120 -13.48 7.19 3.38
C ASN A 120 -13.19 7.54 1.93
N LEU A 121 -13.57 8.75 1.49
CA LEU A 121 -13.30 9.22 0.13
C LEU A 121 -11.79 9.31 -0.16
N GLN A 122 -10.99 9.80 0.79
CA GLN A 122 -9.54 9.91 0.63
C GLN A 122 -8.88 8.54 0.43
N VAL A 123 -9.17 7.59 1.32
CA VAL A 123 -8.59 6.24 1.22
C VAL A 123 -9.12 5.51 -0.01
N ALA A 124 -10.41 5.59 -0.33
CA ALA A 124 -10.98 5.01 -1.53
C ALA A 124 -10.35 5.56 -2.82
N THR A 125 -10.09 6.87 -2.86
CA THR A 125 -9.40 7.53 -3.99
C THR A 125 -7.98 6.99 -4.14
N PHE A 126 -7.25 6.86 -3.04
CA PHE A 126 -5.91 6.29 -3.05
C PHE A 126 -5.91 4.83 -3.51
N LEU A 127 -6.81 3.98 -2.97
CA LEU A 127 -6.92 2.58 -3.36
C LEU A 127 -7.27 2.40 -4.84
N THR A 128 -8.10 3.29 -5.39
CA THR A 128 -8.44 3.28 -6.82
C THR A 128 -7.23 3.65 -7.70
N ALA A 129 -6.46 4.67 -7.30
CA ALA A 129 -5.21 5.03 -7.96
C ALA A 129 -4.19 3.89 -7.87
N HIS A 130 -4.13 3.22 -6.71
CA HIS A 130 -3.27 2.07 -6.48
C HIS A 130 -3.64 0.90 -7.42
N LEU A 131 -4.92 0.54 -7.53
CA LEU A 131 -5.38 -0.49 -8.48
C LEU A 131 -5.01 -0.16 -9.93
N THR A 132 -5.08 1.12 -10.30
CA THR A 132 -4.70 1.59 -11.65
C THR A 132 -3.20 1.40 -11.91
N LEU A 133 -2.35 1.73 -10.92
CA LEU A 133 -0.92 1.43 -10.98
C LEU A 133 -0.66 -0.07 -11.10
N LEU A 134 -1.31 -0.90 -10.28
CA LEU A 134 -1.12 -2.35 -10.29
C LEU A 134 -1.51 -2.96 -11.65
N GLN A 135 -2.60 -2.48 -12.25
CA GLN A 135 -2.99 -2.88 -13.61
C GLN A 135 -1.91 -2.49 -14.63
N ARG A 136 -1.37 -1.27 -14.54
CA ARG A 136 -0.29 -0.81 -15.44
C ARG A 136 0.98 -1.64 -15.32
N LEU A 137 1.32 -2.10 -14.11
CA LEU A 137 2.43 -3.02 -13.87
C LEU A 137 2.21 -4.39 -14.52
N LEU A 138 0.98 -4.92 -14.46
CA LEU A 138 0.62 -6.15 -15.16
C LEU A 138 0.76 -5.99 -16.68
N ASP A 139 0.23 -4.90 -17.22
CA ASP A 139 0.29 -4.60 -18.65
C ASP A 139 1.75 -4.46 -19.13
N ALA A 140 2.61 -3.83 -18.32
CA ALA A 140 4.03 -3.68 -18.63
C ALA A 140 4.77 -5.03 -18.76
N GLY A 141 4.34 -6.06 -18.03
CA GLY A 141 4.87 -7.43 -18.07
C GLY A 141 4.07 -8.42 -18.93
N ALA A 142 3.07 -7.95 -19.69
CA ALA A 142 2.15 -8.82 -20.43
C ALA A 142 2.82 -9.58 -21.59
N SER A 143 3.91 -9.03 -22.17
CA SER A 143 4.65 -9.67 -23.26
C SER A 143 5.51 -10.85 -22.83
N VAL A 144 5.77 -11.02 -21.53
CA VAL A 144 6.55 -12.15 -21.01
C VAL A 144 5.67 -13.40 -21.05
N PRO A 145 6.08 -14.50 -21.70
CA PRO A 145 5.31 -15.74 -21.67
C PRO A 145 5.06 -16.21 -20.23
N VAL A 146 3.92 -16.85 -20.01
CA VAL A 146 3.66 -17.57 -18.75
C VAL A 146 4.22 -18.98 -18.91
N GLN A 147 4.89 -19.50 -17.89
CA GLN A 147 5.42 -20.87 -17.94
C GLN A 147 4.27 -21.88 -18.01
N ASP A 148 4.53 -23.04 -18.61
CA ASP A 148 3.52 -24.10 -18.75
C ASP A 148 2.90 -24.47 -17.39
N GLY A 149 1.56 -24.39 -17.32
CA GLY A 149 0.80 -24.71 -16.11
C GLY A 149 0.64 -23.54 -15.12
N GLU A 150 1.26 -22.39 -15.35
CA GLU A 150 1.03 -21.20 -14.53
C GLU A 150 -0.09 -20.31 -15.11
N LYS A 151 -0.83 -19.65 -14.22
CA LYS A 151 -1.79 -18.60 -14.60
C LYS A 151 -1.07 -17.25 -14.68
N ALA A 152 -1.40 -16.46 -15.71
CA ALA A 152 -0.99 -15.05 -15.79
C ALA A 152 -1.48 -14.31 -14.53
N PRO A 153 -0.64 -13.46 -13.90
CA PRO A 153 -1.07 -12.69 -12.76
C PRO A 153 -2.21 -11.73 -13.15
N SER A 154 -3.20 -11.61 -12.29
CA SER A 154 -4.27 -10.62 -12.35
C SER A 154 -4.34 -9.87 -11.03
N VAL A 155 -4.88 -8.65 -11.04
CA VAL A 155 -5.21 -7.91 -9.81
C VAL A 155 -6.21 -8.70 -8.95
N ASP A 156 -7.08 -9.49 -9.58
CA ASP A 156 -8.08 -10.31 -8.88
C ASP A 156 -7.45 -11.38 -7.98
N ASP A 157 -6.20 -11.78 -8.24
CA ASP A 157 -5.48 -12.76 -7.41
C ASP A 157 -5.20 -12.22 -5.99
N LEU A 158 -5.26 -10.89 -5.79
CA LEU A 158 -5.14 -10.26 -4.47
C LEU A 158 -6.41 -10.36 -3.64
N GLY A 159 -7.57 -10.55 -4.28
CA GLY A 159 -8.91 -10.49 -3.68
C GLY A 159 -9.35 -9.07 -3.29
N PHE A 160 -8.51 -8.33 -2.56
CA PHE A 160 -8.74 -6.95 -2.15
C PHE A 160 -7.44 -6.18 -1.93
N LEU A 161 -7.51 -4.85 -1.90
CA LEU A 161 -6.50 -3.96 -1.36
C LEU A 161 -7.02 -3.31 -0.06
N PRO A 162 -6.30 -3.46 1.06
CA PRO A 162 -6.71 -2.87 2.34
C PRO A 162 -6.31 -1.39 2.45
N GLY A 163 -7.09 -0.64 3.22
CA GLY A 163 -6.78 0.68 3.74
C GLY A 163 -7.27 0.81 5.19
N LEU A 164 -6.79 1.82 5.89
CA LEU A 164 -7.18 2.08 7.28
C LEU A 164 -7.65 3.52 7.46
N ILE A 165 -8.64 3.71 8.33
CA ILE A 165 -9.11 5.02 8.77
C ILE A 165 -9.08 5.05 10.29
N VAL A 166 -8.38 6.04 10.85
CA VAL A 166 -8.25 6.21 12.30
C VAL A 166 -8.88 7.53 12.71
N GLN A 167 -9.96 7.48 13.47
CA GLN A 167 -10.69 8.66 13.93
C GLN A 167 -10.60 8.76 15.46
N GLY A 168 -9.70 9.61 15.95
CA GLY A 168 -9.39 9.66 17.38
C GLY A 168 -8.97 8.28 17.89
N ASN A 169 -9.77 7.69 18.78
CA ASN A 169 -9.50 6.35 19.28
C ASN A 169 -10.05 5.21 18.41
N THR A 170 -10.89 5.47 17.40
CA THR A 170 -11.58 4.42 16.63
C THR A 170 -10.78 4.04 15.39
N TRP A 171 -10.61 2.74 15.16
CA TRP A 171 -9.89 2.20 14.01
C TRP A 171 -10.83 1.42 13.11
N ASN A 172 -10.85 1.77 11.83
CA ASN A 172 -11.71 1.16 10.84
C ASN A 172 -10.89 0.65 9.65
N PHE A 173 -11.37 -0.46 9.10
CA PHE A 173 -10.87 -1.08 7.89
C PHE A 173 -11.74 -0.69 6.70
N ILE A 174 -11.07 -0.42 5.59
CA ILE A 174 -11.67 -0.19 4.28
C ILE A 174 -10.95 -1.09 3.28
N ALA A 175 -11.68 -1.64 2.31
CA ALA A 175 -11.08 -2.45 1.25
C ALA A 175 -11.57 -2.02 -0.12
N ALA A 176 -10.70 -2.15 -1.13
CA ALA A 176 -11.07 -2.05 -2.53
C ALA A 176 -10.90 -3.40 -3.21
N SER A 177 -11.90 -3.89 -3.91
CA SER A 177 -11.81 -5.10 -4.73
C SER A 177 -12.31 -4.83 -6.14
N ARG A 178 -11.92 -5.66 -7.10
CA ARG A 178 -12.50 -5.64 -8.45
C ARG A 178 -13.62 -6.66 -8.54
N GLN A 179 -14.80 -6.24 -8.97
CA GLN A 179 -15.94 -7.11 -9.28
C GLN A 179 -16.47 -6.74 -10.67
N ASP A 180 -16.56 -7.70 -11.58
CA ASP A 180 -17.07 -7.50 -12.94
C ASP A 180 -16.44 -6.29 -13.66
N SER A 181 -15.12 -6.12 -13.51
CA SER A 181 -14.36 -4.98 -14.03
C SER A 181 -14.71 -3.60 -13.46
N ARG A 182 -15.40 -3.56 -12.33
CA ARG A 182 -15.65 -2.35 -11.53
C ARG A 182 -14.91 -2.42 -10.21
N ILE A 183 -14.46 -1.28 -9.71
CA ILE A 183 -13.87 -1.16 -8.38
C ILE A 183 -15.01 -1.00 -7.37
N VAL A 184 -15.05 -1.88 -6.39
CA VAL A 184 -16.00 -1.87 -5.28
C VAL A 184 -15.24 -1.51 -4.00
N ILE A 185 -15.76 -0.52 -3.27
CA ILE A 185 -15.21 -0.08 -1.98
C ILE A 185 -16.10 -0.63 -0.86
N TRP A 186 -15.47 -1.33 0.07
CA TRP A 186 -16.08 -1.86 1.28
C TRP A 186 -15.65 -1.00 2.45
N SER A 187 -16.56 -0.23 3.02
CA SER A 187 -16.32 0.60 4.21
C SER A 187 -16.97 -0.03 5.46
N GLU A 188 -16.64 0.52 6.63
CA GLU A 188 -17.37 0.34 7.91
C GLU A 188 -17.07 -0.93 8.73
N THR A 189 -15.94 -1.61 8.48
CA THR A 189 -15.52 -2.69 9.40
C THR A 189 -14.67 -2.12 10.54
N SER A 190 -15.21 -2.07 11.76
CA SER A 190 -14.44 -1.65 12.92
C SER A 190 -13.37 -2.69 13.29
N LEU A 191 -12.14 -2.23 13.53
CA LEU A 191 -11.03 -3.04 14.04
C LEU A 191 -10.88 -2.95 15.56
N GLY A 192 -11.56 -2.01 16.20
CA GLY A 192 -11.49 -1.76 17.65
C GLY A 192 -11.24 -0.29 17.98
N SER A 193 -10.98 -0.05 19.26
CA SER A 193 -10.74 1.28 19.82
C SER A 193 -9.50 1.31 20.72
N THR A 194 -8.73 2.41 20.69
CA THR A 194 -7.69 2.69 21.69
C THR A 194 -8.26 3.29 22.97
N GLY A 195 -9.58 3.43 23.08
CA GLY A 195 -10.28 3.88 24.28
C GLY A 195 -10.36 2.82 25.39
N ASP A 196 -10.11 1.56 25.07
CA ASP A 196 -10.14 0.45 26.02
C ASP A 196 -9.13 -0.64 25.66
N ILE A 197 -8.77 -1.47 26.64
CA ILE A 197 -7.71 -2.46 26.48
C ILE A 197 -8.07 -3.58 25.50
N PHE A 198 -9.33 -4.00 25.45
CA PHE A 198 -9.77 -5.05 24.53
C PHE A 198 -9.72 -4.58 23.09
N GLY A 199 -10.18 -3.34 22.84
CA GLY A 199 -10.07 -2.68 21.55
C GLY A 199 -8.62 -2.57 21.07
N ILE A 200 -7.67 -2.25 21.96
CA ILE A 200 -6.23 -2.23 21.62
C ILE A 200 -5.75 -3.61 21.16
N TYR A 201 -6.12 -4.69 21.86
CA TYR A 201 -5.77 -6.04 21.43
C TYR A 201 -6.37 -6.41 20.08
N GLN A 202 -7.63 -6.03 19.81
CA GLN A 202 -8.27 -6.23 18.51
C GLN A 202 -7.55 -5.50 17.39
N ILE A 203 -7.15 -4.24 17.62
CA ILE A 203 -6.38 -3.45 16.66
C ILE A 203 -5.04 -4.12 16.37
N VAL A 204 -4.29 -4.50 17.40
CA VAL A 204 -2.97 -5.14 17.24
C VAL A 204 -3.09 -6.46 16.48
N ALA A 205 -4.06 -7.31 16.83
CA ALA A 205 -4.29 -8.58 16.15
C ALA A 205 -4.67 -8.37 14.67
N SER A 206 -5.56 -7.42 14.38
CA SER A 206 -5.99 -7.09 13.02
C SER A 206 -4.84 -6.56 12.16
N LEU A 207 -4.02 -5.66 12.71
CA LEU A 207 -2.82 -5.16 12.01
C LEU A 207 -1.79 -6.27 11.76
N GLN A 208 -1.64 -7.23 12.69
CA GLN A 208 -0.77 -8.38 12.51
C GLN A 208 -1.28 -9.34 11.41
N LEU A 209 -2.60 -9.54 11.31
CA LEU A 209 -3.21 -10.29 10.21
C LEU A 209 -2.99 -9.59 8.86
N LEU A 210 -3.12 -8.26 8.80
CA LEU A 210 -2.80 -7.50 7.59
C LEU A 210 -1.32 -7.61 7.21
N ARG A 211 -0.42 -7.58 8.20
CA ARG A 211 1.00 -7.84 7.95
C ARG A 211 1.26 -9.26 7.43
N GLN A 212 0.56 -10.26 7.94
CA GLN A 212 0.65 -11.61 7.43
C GLN A 212 0.18 -11.66 5.97
N TRP A 213 -0.98 -11.09 5.66
CA TRP A 213 -1.50 -10.98 4.29
C TRP A 213 -0.50 -10.26 3.35
N ILE A 214 0.16 -9.21 3.84
CA ILE A 214 1.24 -8.55 3.08
C ILE A 214 2.35 -9.55 2.73
N GLY A 215 2.82 -10.32 3.72
CA GLY A 215 3.93 -11.25 3.55
C GLY A 215 3.59 -12.50 2.74
N THR A 216 2.34 -12.97 2.77
CA THR A 216 1.92 -14.23 2.14
C THR A 216 1.22 -14.04 0.80
N THR A 217 0.64 -12.86 0.55
CA THR A 217 -0.21 -12.61 -0.62
C THR A 217 0.29 -11.42 -1.42
N TYR A 218 0.26 -10.22 -0.84
CA TYR A 218 0.55 -8.99 -1.59
C TYR A 218 1.98 -8.90 -2.10
N TRP A 219 2.97 -9.10 -1.22
CA TRP A 219 4.38 -8.94 -1.60
C TRP A 219 4.86 -10.02 -2.59
N PRO A 220 4.58 -11.33 -2.38
CA PRO A 220 4.92 -12.34 -3.39
C PRO A 220 4.29 -12.05 -4.76
N TRP A 221 3.03 -11.61 -4.78
CA TRP A 221 2.35 -11.23 -6.00
C TRP A 221 3.03 -10.03 -6.67
N LEU A 222 3.29 -8.96 -5.93
CA LEU A 222 3.91 -7.74 -6.46
C LEU A 222 5.31 -8.04 -7.01
N ARG A 223 6.11 -8.84 -6.28
CA ARG A 223 7.43 -9.27 -6.74
C ARG A 223 7.37 -9.95 -8.11
N ARG A 224 6.47 -10.91 -8.28
CA ARG A 224 6.27 -11.64 -9.54
C ARG A 224 5.90 -10.68 -10.68
N VAL A 225 5.00 -9.74 -10.42
CA VAL A 225 4.57 -8.74 -11.42
C VAL A 225 5.72 -7.79 -11.78
N THR A 226 6.45 -7.27 -10.79
CA THR A 226 7.60 -6.39 -11.01
C THR A 226 8.72 -7.08 -11.78
N GLN A 227 9.06 -8.32 -11.45
CA GLN A 227 10.05 -9.10 -12.19
C GLN A 227 9.66 -9.28 -13.66
N ARG A 228 8.39 -9.62 -13.92
CA ARG A 228 7.87 -9.73 -15.30
C ARG A 228 7.93 -8.40 -16.06
N ALA A 229 7.56 -7.30 -15.41
CA ALA A 229 7.67 -5.97 -16.02
C ALA A 229 9.13 -5.60 -16.34
N ALA A 230 10.08 -5.95 -15.47
CA ALA A 230 11.51 -5.74 -15.70
C ALA A 230 12.03 -6.58 -16.89
N THR A 231 11.67 -7.87 -16.95
CA THR A 231 12.03 -8.75 -18.08
C THR A 231 11.47 -8.21 -19.40
N ALA A 232 10.23 -7.74 -19.41
CA ALA A 232 9.64 -7.13 -20.60
C ALA A 232 10.38 -5.87 -21.05
N ALA A 233 10.83 -5.03 -20.12
CA ALA A 233 11.62 -3.84 -20.44
C ALA A 233 12.97 -4.22 -21.07
N GLN A 234 13.69 -5.19 -20.49
CA GLN A 234 14.96 -5.68 -21.03
C GLN A 234 14.83 -6.25 -22.45
N LEU A 235 13.73 -6.94 -22.75
CA LEU A 235 13.46 -7.45 -24.09
C LEU A 235 13.18 -6.34 -25.12
N ARG A 236 12.63 -5.20 -24.70
CA ARG A 236 12.39 -4.04 -25.56
C ARG A 236 13.66 -3.22 -25.81
N ASP A 237 14.52 -3.11 -24.81
CA ASP A 237 15.73 -2.27 -24.85
C ASP A 237 16.98 -3.03 -25.35
N GLY A 238 16.86 -4.35 -25.60
CA GLY A 238 17.93 -5.15 -26.19
C GLY A 238 18.26 -4.71 -27.63
N PRO A 239 19.53 -4.84 -28.08
CA PRO A 239 19.91 -4.45 -29.42
C PRO A 239 19.10 -5.26 -30.45
N ALA A 240 18.42 -4.57 -31.35
CA ALA A 240 17.89 -5.18 -32.56
C ALA A 240 19.09 -5.80 -33.30
N GLY A 241 19.09 -7.12 -33.44
CA GLY A 241 20.12 -7.87 -34.15
C GLY A 241 20.25 -7.47 -35.61
#